data_AF-I7KYW4-F1
#
_entry.id   AF-I7KYW4-F1
#
_cell.length_a   1.000
_cell.length_b   1.000
_cell.length_c   1.000
_cell.angle_alpha   90.00
_cell.angle_beta   90.00
_cell.angle_gamma   90.00
#
_symmetry.space_group_name_H-M   'P 1'
#
loop_
_entity.id
_entity.type
_entity.pdbx_description
1 polymer ?
#
loop_
_entity_poly.entity_id
_entity_poly.type
_entity_poly.pdbx_seq_one_letter_code
_entity_poly.pdbx_strand_id
1 'polypeptide(L)' 'MEMEPGRSLLDHIALIQDLEEALGCKVDAVTEKALKERYKKWVLDETIAL' A
#
# COMPACT_ATOMS: atom_id res chain seq x y z
N MET A 1 -8.36 -9.48 7.03
CA MET A 1 -7.50 -9.79 5.86
C MET A 1 -8.40 -10.41 4.80
N GLU A 2 -9.14 -9.59 4.07
CA GLU A 2 -9.75 -10.01 2.81
C GLU A 2 -9.33 -8.96 1.80
N MET A 3 -8.42 -9.34 0.92
CA MET A 3 -8.05 -8.55 -0.24
C MET A 3 -9.16 -8.73 -1.27
N GLU A 4 -9.47 -7.68 -2.03
CA GLU A 4 -10.58 -7.73 -3.00
C GLU A 4 -10.39 -8.89 -3.99
N PRO A 5 -11.49 -9.54 -4.43
CA PRO A 5 -11.42 -10.66 -5.36
C PRO A 5 -10.73 -10.20 -6.66
N GLY A 6 -9.49 -10.66 -6.87
CA GLY A 6 -8.63 -10.24 -7.98
C GLY A 6 -7.26 -9.67 -7.57
N ARG A 7 -7.03 -9.40 -6.28
CA ARG A 7 -5.68 -9.14 -5.73
C ARG A 7 -5.35 -10.22 -4.71
N SER A 8 -4.58 -11.23 -5.12
CA SER A 8 -4.02 -12.18 -4.17
C SER A 8 -2.92 -11.52 -3.33
N LEU A 9 -2.61 -12.08 -2.16
CA LEU A 9 -1.44 -11.67 -1.36
C LEU A 9 -0.16 -11.69 -2.21
N LEU A 10 -0.06 -12.62 -3.16
CA LEU A 10 1.08 -12.73 -4.07
C LEU A 10 1.16 -11.54 -5.02
N ASP A 11 0.05 -11.07 -5.58
CA ASP A 11 0.03 -9.91 -6.48
C ASP A 11 0.46 -8.64 -5.76
N HIS A 12 0.10 -8.51 -4.47
CA HIS A 12 0.50 -7.38 -3.66
C HIS A 12 1.99 -7.40 -3.31
N ILE A 13 2.53 -8.58 -3.02
CA ILE A 13 3.97 -8.78 -2.81
C ILE A 13 4.75 -8.54 -4.11
N ALA A 14 4.21 -8.94 -5.26
CA ALA A 14 4.82 -8.65 -6.57
C ALA A 14 4.87 -7.14 -6.83
N LEU A 15 3.76 -6.43 -6.62
CA LEU A 15 3.71 -4.97 -6.78
C LEU A 15 4.74 -4.23 -5.91
N ILE A 16 4.88 -4.63 -4.64
CA ILE A 16 5.87 -4.01 -3.75
C ILE A 16 7.29 -4.25 -4.28
N GLN A 17 7.62 -5.48 -4.67
CA GLN A 17 8.95 -5.79 -5.21
C GLN A 17 9.25 -5.00 -6.49
N ASP A 18 8.31 -4.93 -7.43
CA ASP A 18 8.46 -4.19 -8.68
C ASP A 18 8.69 -2.68 -8.41
N LEU A 19 7.98 -2.11 -7.43
CA LEU A 19 8.15 -0.71 -7.01
C LEU A 19 9.49 -0.47 -6.29
N GLU A 20 9.90 -1.38 -5.41
CA GLU A 20 11.21 -1.28 -4.74
C GLU A 20 12.36 -1.32 -5.74
N GLU A 21 12.28 -2.20 -6.76
CA GLU A 21 13.26 -2.28 -7.83
C GLU A 21 13.26 -1.00 -8.69
N ALA A 22 12.09 -0.51 -9.08
CA ALA A 22 11.95 0.68 -9.92
C ALA A 22 12.41 1.97 -9.22
N LEU A 23 12.16 2.11 -7.91
CA LEU A 23 12.49 3.30 -7.13
C LEU A 23 13.83 3.20 -6.41
N GLY A 24 14.44 2.01 -6.35
CA GLY A 24 15.71 1.77 -5.65
C GLY A 24 15.65 2.00 -4.15
N CYS A 25 14.45 1.96 -3.55
CA CYS A 25 14.22 2.21 -2.14
C CYS A 25 13.14 1.29 -1.58
N LYS A 26 13.03 1.23 -0.25
CA LYS A 26 11.97 0.46 0.43
C LYS A 26 10.62 1.14 0.25
N VAL A 27 9.64 0.38 -0.20
CA VAL A 27 8.27 0.83 -0.51
C VAL A 27 7.29 -0.06 0.23
N ASP A 28 6.28 0.54 0.83
CA ASP A 28 5.14 -0.18 1.39
C ASP A 28 3.86 0.29 0.70
N ALA A 29 3.08 -0.65 0.19
CA ALA A 29 1.81 -0.37 -0.45
C ALA A 29 0.70 -0.82 0.49
N VAL A 30 -0.16 0.09 0.92
CA VAL A 30 -1.29 -0.24 1.81
C VAL A 30 -2.59 0.23 1.21
N THR A 31 -3.68 -0.47 1.53
CA THR A 31 -5.03 0.01 1.23
C THR A 31 -5.53 0.85 2.39
N GLU A 32 -6.43 1.79 2.13
CA GLU A 32 -7.06 2.60 3.18
C GLU A 32 -7.74 1.71 4.26
N LYS A 33 -8.33 0.58 3.83
CA LYS A 33 -8.96 -0.41 4.73
C LYS A 33 -7.96 -1.10 5.66
N ALA A 34 -6.68 -1.17 5.28
CA ALA A 34 -5.63 -1.79 6.08
C ALA A 34 -5.00 -0.82 7.10
N LEU A 35 -5.20 0.49 6.95
CA LEU A 35 -4.71 1.50 7.89
C LEU A 35 -5.49 1.42 9.21
N LYS A 36 -4.76 1.52 10.32
CA LYS A 36 -5.40 1.65 11.64
C LYS A 36 -6.08 3.01 11.73
N GLU A 37 -7.29 3.05 12.29
CA GLU A 37 -8.11 4.26 12.38
C GLU A 37 -7.37 5.48 12.93
N ARG A 38 -6.53 5.27 13.95
CA ARG A 38 -5.72 6.34 14.56
C ARG A 38 -4.72 7.02 13.61
N TYR A 39 -4.23 6.30 12.61
CA TYR A 39 -3.28 6.83 11.63
C TYR A 39 -3.97 7.32 10.37
N LYS A 40 -5.20 6.84 10.10
CA LYS A 40 -5.95 7.16 8.89
C LYS A 40 -6.08 8.66 8.68
N LYS A 41 -6.46 9.41 9.73
CA LYS A 41 -6.55 10.88 9.65
C LYS A 41 -5.22 11.52 9.25
N TRP A 42 -4.13 11.14 9.90
CA TRP A 42 -2.81 11.74 9.67
C TRP A 42 -2.29 11.40 8.27
N VAL A 43 -2.41 10.14 7.86
CA VAL A 43 -1.99 9.69 6.52
C VAL A 43 -2.77 10.42 5.43
N LEU A 44 -4.10 10.55 5.57
CA LEU A 44 -4.92 11.23 4.57
C LEU A 44 -4.63 12.73 4.49
N ASP A 45 -4.35 13.39 5.62
CA ASP A 45 -4.01 14.81 5.65
C ASP A 45 -2.64 15.09 4.98
N GLU A 46 -1.69 14.15 5.03
CA GLU A 46 -0.35 14.29 4.44
C GLU A 46 -0.18 13.64 3.06
N THR A 47 -1.22 12.98 2.53
CA THR A 47 -1.15 12.30 1.23
C THR A 47 -1.04 13.31 0.09
N ILE A 48 -0.09 13.10 -0.81
CA ILE A 48 0.04 13.85 -2.06
C ILE A 48 -0.57 13.01 -3.19
N ALA A 49 -1.57 13.56 -3.87
CA ALA A 49 -2.08 12.99 -5.12
C ALA A 49 -1.07 13.28 -6.24
N LEU A 50 -0.42 12.23 -6.73
CA LEU A 50 0.52 12.26 -7.86
C LEU A 50 -0.20 12.01 -9.19
#